data_AF-A0A2K3JK43-F1
#
_entry.id   AF-A0A2K3JK43-F1
#
_cell.length_a   1.000
_cell.length_b   1.000
_cell.length_c   1.000
_cell.angle_alpha   90.00
_cell.angle_beta   90.00
_cell.angle_gamma   90.00
#
_symmetry.space_group_name_H-M   'P 1'
#
loop_
_entity.id
_entity.type
_entity.pdbx_description
1 polymer ?
#
loop_
_entity_poly.entity_id
_entity_poly.type
_entity_poly.pdbx_seq_one_letter_code
_entity_poly.pdbx_strand_id
1 'polypeptide(L)' 'MRSGRLDRKIEFPHPTEEARARILQIHSRKMNVHPDVNFEELARSTDDFNGAQLKAVCVEAGMLALRRDATEVNHEDFNE' A
#
# COMPACT_ATOMS: atom_id res chain seq x y z
N MET A 1 30.60 10.13 -5.60
CA MET A 1 31.33 9.04 -4.90
C MET A 1 32.55 8.64 -5.72
N ARG A 2 33.73 8.50 -5.10
CA ARG A 2 34.95 8.11 -5.82
C ARG A 2 34.84 6.66 -6.29
N SER A 3 35.23 6.40 -7.54
CA SER A 3 35.25 5.07 -8.14
C SER A 3 36.15 4.12 -7.33
N GLY A 4 35.75 2.84 -7.18
CA GLY A 4 36.53 1.79 -6.52
C GLY A 4 36.26 1.51 -5.04
N ARG A 5 35.21 2.09 -4.43
CA ARG A 5 34.77 1.81 -3.04
C ARG A 5 33.41 1.13 -2.92
N LEU A 6 32.63 1.17 -4.01
CA LEU A 6 31.32 0.55 -4.13
C LEU A 6 31.29 -0.10 -5.51
N ASP A 7 31.25 -1.43 -5.53
CA ASP A 7 31.30 -2.21 -6.77
C ASP A 7 29.96 -2.24 -7.52
N ARG A 8 28.84 -2.07 -6.81
CA ARG A 8 27.50 -2.10 -7.40
C ARG A 8 26.68 -0.91 -6.97
N LYS A 9 26.02 -0.29 -7.94
CA LYS A 9 24.95 0.68 -7.72
C LYS A 9 23.64 -0.06 -7.95
N ILE A 10 22.84 -0.20 -6.90
CA ILE A 10 21.50 -0.77 -6.98
C ILE A 10 20.53 0.36 -6.73
N GLU A 11 19.73 0.68 -7.73
CA GLU A 11 18.69 1.69 -7.64
C GLU A 11 17.37 1.00 -7.33
N PHE A 12 16.58 1.62 -6.46
CA PHE A 12 15.24 1.17 -6.13
C PHE A 12 14.26 2.19 -6.71
N PRO A 13 13.60 1.87 -7.84
CA PRO A 13 12.61 2.76 -8.42
C PRO A 13 11.36 2.81 -7.54
N HIS A 14 10.48 3.77 -7.82
CA HIS A 14 9.12 3.74 -7.28
C HIS A 14 8.42 2.44 -7.71
N PRO A 15 7.51 1.90 -6.88
CA PRO A 15 6.78 0.69 -7.21
C PRO A 15 5.91 0.92 -8.45
N THR A 16 5.94 -0.06 -9.36
CA THR A 16 4.97 -0.15 -10.46
C THR A 16 3.56 -0.35 -9.92
N GLU A 17 2.53 -0.11 -10.74
CA GLU A 17 1.12 -0.35 -10.36
C GLU A 17 0.91 -1.75 -9.75
N GLU A 18 1.41 -2.80 -10.40
CA GLU A 18 1.34 -4.17 -9.87
C GLU A 18 2.06 -4.32 -8.51
N ALA A 19 3.23 -3.69 -8.36
CA ALA A 19 3.95 -3.70 -7.10
C ALA A 19 3.18 -2.97 -6.00
N ARG A 20 2.49 -1.87 -6.32
CA ARG A 20 1.62 -1.15 -5.37
C ARG A 20 0.48 -2.03 -4.89
N ALA A 21 -0.22 -2.72 -5.81
CA ALA A 21 -1.28 -3.67 -5.45
C ALA A 21 -0.76 -4.75 -4.49
N ARG A 22 0.44 -5.29 -4.76
CA ARG A 22 1.07 -6.31 -3.90
C ARG A 22 1.49 -5.76 -2.54
N ILE A 23 2.01 -4.54 -2.48
CA ILE A 23 2.37 -3.88 -1.20
C ILE A 23 1.12 -3.67 -0.35
N LEU A 24 0.04 -3.13 -0.93
CA LEU A 24 -1.25 -2.97 -0.25
C LEU A 24 -1.77 -4.32 0.27
N GLN A 25 -1.74 -5.36 -0.56
CA GLN A 25 -2.15 -6.71 -0.17
C GLN A 25 -1.31 -7.29 0.97
N ILE A 26 0.01 -7.03 1.00
CA ILE A 26 0.89 -7.52 2.07
C ILE A 26 0.57 -6.82 3.40
N HIS A 27 0.37 -5.51 3.36
CA HIS A 27 0.09 -4.73 4.57
C HIS A 27 -1.32 -4.97 5.12
N SER A 28 -2.28 -5.33 4.25
CA SER A 28 -3.65 -5.64 4.62
C SER A 28 -3.86 -7.07 5.16
N ARG A 29 -2.89 -7.99 4.99
CA ARG A 29 -2.99 -9.41 5.45
C ARG A 29 -3.34 -9.62 6.93
N LYS A 30 -3.02 -8.67 7.80
CA LYS A 30 -3.30 -8.76 9.25
C LYS A 30 -4.60 -8.05 9.64
N MET A 31 -5.27 -7.41 8.70
CA MET A 31 -6.53 -6.70 8.89
C MET A 31 -7.69 -7.62 8.48
N ASN A 32 -8.87 -7.40 9.06
CA ASN A 32 -10.08 -8.04 8.58
C ASN A 32 -10.60 -7.24 7.39
N VAL A 33 -10.29 -7.67 6.17
CA VAL A 33 -10.63 -6.95 4.93
C VAL A 33 -11.75 -7.67 4.21
N HIS A 34 -12.77 -6.93 3.77
CA HIS A 34 -13.88 -7.48 3.01
C HIS A 34 -13.39 -8.08 1.67
N PRO A 35 -13.91 -9.23 1.22
CA PRO A 35 -13.47 -9.87 -0.04
C PRO A 35 -13.64 -9.01 -1.29
N ASP A 36 -14.54 -8.03 -1.26
CA ASP A 36 -14.81 -7.12 -2.40
C ASP A 36 -13.76 -6.01 -2.56
N VAL A 37 -12.75 -5.93 -1.69
CA VAL A 37 -11.69 -4.94 -1.84
C VAL A 37 -10.80 -5.25 -3.04
N ASN A 38 -10.90 -4.40 -4.06
CA ASN A 38 -10.08 -4.49 -5.26
C ASN A 38 -8.73 -3.76 -5.13
N PHE A 39 -7.66 -4.48 -4.81
CA PHE A 39 -6.31 -3.88 -4.71
C PHE A 39 -5.73 -3.39 -6.04
N GLU A 40 -6.17 -3.92 -7.18
CA GLU A 40 -5.74 -3.43 -8.50
C GLU A 40 -6.32 -2.05 -8.78
N GLU A 41 -7.56 -1.82 -8.38
CA GLU A 41 -8.19 -0.50 -8.45
C GLU A 41 -7.52 0.51 -7.53
N LEU A 42 -7.24 0.13 -6.27
CA LEU A 42 -6.50 0.98 -5.34
C LEU A 42 -5.10 1.30 -5.85
N ALA A 43 -4.43 0.36 -6.51
CA ALA A 43 -3.11 0.61 -7.09
C ALA A 43 -3.12 1.64 -8.22
N ARG A 44 -4.22 1.72 -8.98
CA ARG A 44 -4.44 2.75 -10.01
C ARG A 44 -4.68 4.12 -9.42
N SER A 45 -5.30 4.23 -8.23
CA SER A 45 -5.53 5.51 -7.56
C SER A 45 -4.31 6.03 -6.78
N THR A 46 -3.38 5.16 -6.38
CA THR A 46 -2.18 5.52 -5.61
C THR A 46 -0.94 5.80 -6.48
N ASP A 47 -1.07 6.56 -7.57
CA ASP A 47 0.09 6.79 -8.44
C ASP A 47 1.20 7.59 -7.74
N ASP A 48 2.46 7.30 -8.11
CA ASP A 48 3.68 7.81 -7.46
C ASP A 48 3.90 7.46 -5.97
N PHE A 49 3.00 6.69 -5.34
CA PHE A 49 3.17 6.33 -3.93
C PHE A 49 4.37 5.40 -3.73
N ASN A 50 5.20 5.73 -2.74
CA ASN A 50 6.23 4.83 -2.27
C ASN A 50 5.67 3.80 -1.26
N GLY A 51 6.46 2.78 -0.92
CA GLY A 51 6.01 1.70 -0.03
C GLY A 51 5.56 2.17 1.36
N ALA A 52 6.12 3.26 1.88
CA ALA A 52 5.70 3.80 3.18
C ALA A 52 4.33 4.48 3.10
N GLN A 53 4.04 5.19 2.00
CA GLN A 53 2.73 5.81 1.77
C GLN A 53 1.64 4.73 1.60
N LEU A 54 1.91 3.66 0.85
CA LEU A 54 0.97 2.55 0.70
C LEU A 54 0.68 1.84 2.03
N LYS A 55 1.70 1.69 2.88
CA LYS A 55 1.50 1.18 4.24
C LYS A 55 0.63 2.13 5.06
N ALA A 56 0.82 3.44 4.95
CA ALA A 56 0.02 4.43 5.66
C ALA A 56 -1.45 4.37 5.25
N VAL A 57 -1.75 4.20 3.96
CA VAL A 57 -3.11 4.00 3.45
C VAL A 57 -3.80 2.82 4.15
N CYS A 58 -3.13 1.67 4.29
CA CYS A 58 -3.71 0.54 5.02
C CYS A 58 -3.98 0.85 6.49
N VAL A 59 -3.13 1.64 7.15
CA VAL A 59 -3.32 2.02 8.55
C VAL A 59 -4.52 2.95 8.70
N GLU A 60 -4.63 3.98 7.86
CA GLU A 60 -5.77 4.92 7.89
C GLU A 60 -7.09 4.22 7.57
N ALA A 61 -7.12 3.35 6.56
CA ALA A 61 -8.31 2.55 6.23
C ALA A 61 -8.80 1.71 7.43
N GLY A 62 -7.87 1.10 8.18
CA GLY A 62 -8.20 0.39 9.41
C GLY A 62 -8.75 1.32 10.51
N MET A 63 -8.20 2.52 10.64
CA MET A 63 -8.68 3.51 11.61
C MET A 63 -10.06 4.06 11.26
N LEU A 64 -10.36 4.26 9.97
CA LEU A 64 -11.68 4.68 9.48
C LEU A 64 -12.75 3.62 9.75
N ALA A 65 -12.43 2.36 9.45
CA ALA A 65 -13.31 1.24 9.80
C ALA A 65 -13.61 1.16 11.31
N LEU A 66 -12.60 1.40 12.16
CA LEU A 66 -12.78 1.46 13.61
C LEU A 66 -13.64 2.66 14.04
N ARG A 67 -13.51 3.83 13.40
CA ARG A 67 -14.30 5.02 13.73
C ARG A 67 -15.79 4.85 13.45
N ARG A 68 -16.16 3.99 12.49
CA ARG A 68 -17.56 3.65 12.19
C ARG A 68 -18.07 2.39 12.92
N ASP A 69 -17.34 1.91 13.92
CA ASP A 69 -17.63 0.68 14.68
C ASP A 69 -17.76 -0.58 13.79
N ALA A 70 -17.09 -0.61 12.63
CA ALA A 70 -17.06 -1.77 11.76
C ALA A 70 -15.99 -2.78 12.20
N THR A 71 -16.30 -4.06 12.02
CA THR A 71 -15.37 -5.17 12.27
C THR A 71 -14.51 -5.51 11.07
N GLU A 72 -14.84 -4.98 9.89
CA GLU A 72 -14.15 -5.19 8.63
C GLU A 72 -13.88 -3.88 7.87
N VAL A 73 -12.80 -3.90 7.10
CA VAL A 73 -12.37 -2.81 6.22
C VAL A 73 -12.92 -3.06 4.82
N ASN A 74 -13.69 -2.09 4.34
CA ASN A 74 -14.35 -2.08 3.04
C ASN A 74 -13.53 -1.28 2.03
N HIS A 75 -13.91 -1.38 0.76
CA HIS A 75 -13.17 -0.71 -0.32
C HIS A 75 -13.17 0.82 -0.14
N GLU A 76 -14.26 1.38 0.36
CA GLU A 76 -14.41 2.82 0.61
C GLU A 76 -13.42 3.36 1.64
N ASP A 77 -13.01 2.56 2.63
CA ASP A 77 -12.05 3.01 3.66
C ASP A 77 -10.65 3.27 3.10
N PHE A 78 -10.32 2.67 1.96
CA PHE A 78 -9.03 2.88 1.30
C PHE A 78 -9.02 4.15 0.42
N ASN A 79 -10.19 4.73 0.15
CA ASN A 79 -10.38 5.86 -0.75
C ASN A 79 -10.67 7.19 -0.02
N GLU A 80 -10.79 7.18 1.32
CA GLU A 80 -10.87 8.38 2.17
C GLU A 80 -9.50 8.91 2.59
#